data_AF-A0A1F9AB75-F1
#
_entry.id   AF-A0A1F9AB75-F1
#
_cell.length_a   1.000
_cell.length_b   1.000
_cell.length_c   1.000
_cell.angle_alpha   90.00
_cell.angle_beta   90.00
_cell.angle_gamma   90.00
#
_symmetry.space_group_name_H-M   'P 1'
#
loop_
_entity.id
_entity.type
_entity.pdbx_description
1 polymer ?
#
loop_
_entity_poly.entity_id
_entity_poly.type
_entity_poly.pdbx_seq_one_letter_code
_entity_poly.pdbx_strand_id
1 'polypeptide(L)'
;MRRRILIIGVVVLLLLSLFPAAYRTIQWSSDAYGLIILATWPDDTFTYNPYAKDGYFVAPETAVWILKNFDYPYKGCSEMSKNIGICDIPLIMWAGRTLGTGDSQADKRAHEIIEFLIKKGEPLNERYSGMTVVHEAILYRQPKYLKMLLDAGADPNITIDREGKKSHGLDAFGFVELLESMTPGGFREIKKILNNTKD
;
A
#
# COMPACT_ATOMS: atom_id res chain seq x y z
N MET A 1 38.90 12.28 -33.83
CA MET A 1 37.49 12.07 -34.24
C MET A 1 37.00 10.64 -33.96
N ARG A 2 37.69 9.59 -34.47
CA ARG A 2 37.32 8.16 -34.30
C ARG A 2 37.15 7.67 -32.85
N ARG A 3 38.05 8.07 -31.93
CA ARG A 3 37.96 7.72 -30.49
C ARG A 3 36.74 8.33 -29.79
N ARG A 4 36.34 9.56 -30.18
CA ARG A 4 35.13 10.21 -29.65
C ARG A 4 33.85 9.53 -30.13
N ILE A 5 33.78 9.18 -31.42
CA ILE A 5 32.65 8.43 -32.00
C ILE A 5 32.52 7.06 -31.33
N LEU A 6 33.63 6.36 -31.09
CA LEU A 6 33.61 5.07 -30.40
C LEU A 6 33.10 5.19 -28.95
N ILE A 7 33.57 6.20 -28.20
CA ILE A 7 33.11 6.45 -26.83
C ILE A 7 31.61 6.77 -26.82
N ILE A 8 31.13 7.65 -27.72
CA ILE A 8 29.71 7.97 -27.84
C ILE A 8 28.90 6.71 -28.16
N GLY A 9 29.37 5.89 -29.10
CA GLY A 9 28.70 4.63 -29.46
C GLY A 9 28.58 3.66 -28.28
N VAL A 10 29.64 3.49 -27.49
CA VAL A 10 29.63 2.64 -26.29
C VAL A 10 28.67 3.19 -25.23
N VAL A 11 28.68 4.50 -24.99
CA VAL A 11 27.76 5.14 -24.03
C VAL A 11 26.31 4.96 -24.48
N VAL A 12 26.01 5.15 -25.76
CA VAL A 12 24.66 4.96 -26.31
C VAL A 12 24.21 3.50 -26.14
N LEU A 13 25.07 2.53 -26.43
CA LEU A 13 24.74 1.10 -26.25
C LEU A 13 24.48 0.74 -24.78
N LEU A 14 25.26 1.31 -23.85
CA LEU A 14 25.03 1.13 -22.42
C LEU A 14 23.71 1.76 -21.96
N LEU A 15 23.37 2.96 -22.43
CA LEU A 15 22.09 3.59 -22.10
C LEU A 15 20.91 2.79 -22.64
N LEU A 16 21.01 2.29 -23.88
CA LEU A 16 19.99 1.44 -24.48
C LEU A 16 19.85 0.10 -23.74
N SER A 17 20.93 -0.48 -23.22
CA SER A 17 20.87 -1.74 -22.48
C SER A 17 20.22 -1.58 -21.10
N LEU A 18 20.32 -0.40 -20.48
CA LEU A 18 19.69 -0.08 -19.20
C LEU A 18 18.23 0.39 -19.34
N PHE A 19 17.82 0.78 -20.56
CA PHE A 19 16.48 1.30 -20.83
C PHE A 19 15.34 0.42 -20.29
N PRO A 20 15.35 -0.93 -20.44
CA PRO A 20 14.27 -1.75 -19.90
C PRO A 20 14.09 -1.65 -18.38
N ALA A 21 15.19 -1.65 -17.61
CA ALA A 21 15.13 -1.48 -16.15
C ALA A 21 14.71 -0.07 -15.76
N ALA A 22 15.19 0.95 -16.50
CA ALA A 22 14.81 2.33 -16.27
C ALA A 22 13.31 2.53 -16.51
N TYR A 23 12.81 2.00 -17.62
CA TYR A 23 11.40 2.03 -17.97
C TYR A 23 10.54 1.37 -16.89
N ARG A 24 10.87 0.13 -16.48
CA ARG A 24 10.15 -0.56 -15.39
C ARG A 24 10.19 0.23 -14.08
N THR A 25 11.35 0.78 -13.73
CA THR A 25 11.50 1.59 -12.50
C THR A 25 10.62 2.83 -12.55
N ILE A 26 10.60 3.56 -13.66
CA ILE A 26 9.77 4.76 -13.83
C ILE A 26 8.30 4.39 -13.71
N GLN A 27 7.86 3.28 -14.32
CA GLN A 27 6.46 2.87 -14.26
C GLN A 27 5.95 2.72 -12.81
N TRP A 28 6.73 2.08 -11.93
CA TRP A 28 6.34 1.90 -10.53
C TRP A 28 6.68 3.11 -9.64
N SER A 29 7.72 3.88 -9.90
CA SER A 29 8.14 4.99 -9.02
C SER A 29 7.53 6.35 -9.36
N SER A 30 6.59 6.40 -10.31
CA SER A 30 6.00 7.66 -10.79
C SER A 30 4.89 8.22 -9.90
N ASP A 31 4.30 7.41 -9.03
CA ASP A 31 3.23 7.83 -8.11
C ASP A 31 3.33 7.11 -6.75
N ALA A 32 2.46 7.51 -5.82
CA ALA A 32 2.43 6.93 -4.49
C ALA A 32 2.01 5.45 -4.50
N TYR A 33 1.09 5.04 -5.38
CA TYR A 33 0.61 3.65 -5.45
C TYR A 33 1.70 2.66 -5.81
N GLY A 34 2.46 2.97 -6.87
CA GLY A 34 3.55 2.13 -7.34
C GLY A 34 4.73 2.16 -6.38
N LEU A 35 5.03 3.31 -5.75
CA LEU A 35 6.05 3.37 -4.70
C LEU A 35 5.67 2.53 -3.47
N ILE A 36 4.39 2.50 -3.09
CA ILE A 36 3.91 1.61 -2.02
C ILE A 36 4.16 0.15 -2.41
N ILE A 37 3.88 -0.25 -3.65
CA ILE A 37 4.14 -1.62 -4.14
C ILE A 37 5.63 -1.96 -4.08
N LEU A 38 6.50 -1.06 -4.56
CA LEU A 38 7.96 -1.25 -4.50
C LEU A 38 8.44 -1.35 -3.05
N ALA A 39 7.91 -0.50 -2.16
CA ALA A 39 8.27 -0.49 -0.76
C ALA A 39 7.85 -1.77 -0.03
N THR A 40 6.80 -2.46 -0.48
CA THR A 40 6.27 -3.64 0.20
C THR A 40 6.62 -4.94 -0.51
N TRP A 41 7.59 -4.93 -1.43
CA TRP A 41 8.16 -6.18 -1.92
C TRP A 41 9.02 -6.86 -0.86
N PRO A 42 9.00 -8.21 -0.82
CA PRO A 42 9.95 -8.99 -0.05
C PRO A 42 11.40 -8.66 -0.45
N ASP A 43 12.32 -8.67 0.51
CA ASP A 43 13.71 -8.28 0.27
C ASP A 43 14.45 -9.27 -0.65
N ASP A 44 13.99 -10.53 -0.70
CA ASP A 44 14.58 -11.59 -1.51
C ASP A 44 14.14 -11.57 -2.98
N THR A 45 13.12 -10.78 -3.35
CA THR A 45 12.66 -10.66 -4.74
C THR A 45 13.31 -9.49 -5.48
N PHE A 46 13.87 -8.51 -4.76
CA PHE A 46 14.47 -7.32 -5.34
C PHE A 46 15.93 -7.55 -5.77
N THR A 47 16.32 -6.97 -6.91
CA THR A 47 17.72 -6.89 -7.31
C THR A 47 18.05 -5.59 -8.02
N TYR A 48 19.24 -5.05 -7.75
CA TYR A 48 19.79 -3.92 -8.50
C TYR A 48 20.33 -4.31 -9.88
N ASN A 49 20.35 -5.61 -10.24
CA ASN A 49 20.80 -6.04 -11.56
C ASN A 49 19.78 -5.59 -12.63
N PRO A 50 20.07 -4.60 -13.47
CA PRO A 50 19.10 -4.06 -14.44
C PRO A 50 18.75 -5.06 -15.55
N TYR A 51 19.56 -6.11 -15.70
CA TYR A 51 19.34 -7.18 -16.68
C TYR A 51 18.51 -8.34 -16.13
N ALA A 52 18.28 -8.37 -14.81
CA ALA A 52 17.33 -9.30 -14.23
C ALA A 52 15.88 -8.90 -14.59
N LYS A 53 15.00 -9.90 -14.63
CA LYS A 53 13.56 -9.68 -14.87
C LYS A 53 12.97 -8.72 -13.82
N ASP A 54 13.38 -8.90 -12.57
CA ASP A 54 12.95 -8.12 -11.41
C ASP A 54 14.02 -7.10 -10.98
N GLY A 55 14.80 -6.63 -11.98
CA GLY A 55 15.79 -5.58 -11.82
C GLY A 55 15.20 -4.18 -11.84
N TYR A 56 15.40 -3.40 -10.77
CA TYR A 56 14.95 -2.01 -10.65
C TYR A 56 16.03 -1.11 -10.05
N PHE A 57 15.93 0.19 -10.30
CA PHE A 57 16.86 1.19 -9.73
C PHE A 57 16.38 1.81 -8.42
N VAL A 58 15.14 1.50 -8.00
CA VAL A 58 14.57 1.93 -6.73
C VAL A 58 14.35 0.68 -5.88
N ALA A 59 15.07 0.57 -4.77
CA ALA A 59 14.89 -0.49 -3.78
C ALA A 59 13.70 -0.20 -2.85
N PRO A 60 13.17 -1.21 -2.14
CA PRO A 60 12.06 -1.03 -1.21
C PRO A 60 12.27 0.10 -0.18
N GLU A 61 13.43 0.18 0.46
CA GLU A 61 13.75 1.24 1.44
C GLU A 61 13.84 2.61 0.77
N THR A 62 14.35 2.64 -0.47
CA THR A 62 14.41 3.87 -1.26
C THR A 62 13.01 4.35 -1.62
N ALA A 63 12.08 3.43 -1.93
CA ALA A 63 10.70 3.78 -2.20
C ALA A 63 10.00 4.39 -0.97
N VAL A 64 10.22 3.81 0.23
CA VAL A 64 9.75 4.40 1.51
C VAL A 64 10.34 5.80 1.70
N TRP A 65 11.65 5.96 1.46
CA TRP A 65 12.30 7.26 1.56
C TRP A 65 11.72 8.28 0.58
N ILE A 66 11.46 7.90 -0.68
CA ILE A 66 10.86 8.79 -1.68
C ILE A 66 9.46 9.24 -1.23
N LEU A 67 8.61 8.30 -0.80
CA LEU A 67 7.26 8.60 -0.29
C LEU A 67 7.29 9.64 0.83
N LYS A 68 8.24 9.51 1.76
CA LYS A 68 8.31 10.37 2.95
C LYS A 68 8.92 11.74 2.70
N ASN A 69 9.73 11.91 1.66
CA ASN A 69 10.55 13.10 1.45
C ASN A 69 10.16 13.94 0.23
N PHE A 70 9.28 13.44 -0.64
CA PHE A 70 8.84 14.18 -1.83
C PHE A 70 7.32 14.24 -1.94
N ASP A 71 6.82 15.37 -2.44
CA ASP A 71 5.39 15.56 -2.70
C ASP A 71 4.95 15.09 -4.09
N TYR A 72 5.88 14.96 -5.05
CA TYR A 72 5.52 14.56 -6.42
C TYR A 72 4.71 13.25 -6.51
N PRO A 73 4.96 12.20 -5.69
CA PRO A 73 4.21 10.94 -5.79
C PRO A 73 2.71 11.11 -5.54
N TYR A 74 2.32 12.15 -4.81
CA TYR A 74 0.94 12.41 -4.40
C TYR A 74 0.19 13.35 -5.37
N LYS A 75 0.87 13.91 -6.37
CA LYS A 75 0.29 14.92 -7.28
C LYS A 75 -0.58 14.33 -8.39
N GLY A 76 -0.54 13.01 -8.58
CA GLY A 76 -1.31 12.36 -9.62
C GLY A 76 -1.10 10.85 -9.62
N CYS A 77 -1.83 10.21 -10.51
CA CYS A 77 -1.74 8.78 -10.74
C CYS A 77 -1.00 8.50 -12.05
N SER A 78 -0.03 7.59 -12.01
CA SER A 78 0.73 7.14 -13.17
C SER A 78 -0.15 6.36 -14.16
N GLU A 79 0.25 6.29 -15.42
CA GLU A 79 -0.44 5.46 -16.42
C GLU A 79 -0.50 3.99 -16.00
N MET A 80 0.53 3.48 -15.33
CA MET A 80 0.52 2.12 -14.79
C MET A 80 -0.62 1.92 -13.79
N SER A 81 -0.70 2.78 -12.77
CA SER A 81 -1.73 2.71 -11.73
C SER A 81 -3.14 2.94 -12.28
N LYS A 82 -3.30 3.80 -13.29
CA LYS A 82 -4.56 3.97 -14.03
C LYS A 82 -4.98 2.68 -14.74
N ASN A 83 -4.05 2.05 -15.45
CA ASN A 83 -4.33 0.84 -16.23
C ASN A 83 -4.75 -0.36 -15.36
N ILE A 84 -4.29 -0.42 -14.11
CA ILE A 84 -4.71 -1.46 -13.15
C ILE A 84 -5.84 -1.00 -12.22
N GLY A 85 -6.38 0.21 -12.41
CA GLY A 85 -7.59 0.69 -11.74
C GLY A 85 -7.47 0.93 -10.24
N ILE A 86 -6.29 1.37 -9.76
CA ILE A 86 -6.04 1.56 -8.32
C ILE A 86 -6.06 3.03 -7.85
N CYS A 87 -6.15 3.99 -8.78
CA CYS A 87 -6.08 5.42 -8.48
C CYS A 87 -7.20 5.97 -7.58
N ASP A 88 -8.33 5.27 -7.48
CA ASP A 88 -9.47 5.71 -6.68
C ASP A 88 -9.46 5.10 -5.26
N ILE A 89 -8.51 4.20 -4.97
CA ILE A 89 -8.37 3.58 -3.65
C ILE A 89 -7.65 4.59 -2.75
N PRO A 90 -8.18 4.97 -1.58
CA PRO A 90 -7.46 5.80 -0.62
C PRO A 90 -6.07 5.20 -0.33
N LEU A 91 -5.01 6.02 -0.31
CA LEU A 91 -3.63 5.49 -0.20
C LEU A 91 -3.43 4.72 1.10
N ILE A 92 -4.11 5.15 2.17
CA ILE A 92 -4.10 4.45 3.46
C ILE A 92 -4.68 3.02 3.34
N MET A 93 -5.77 2.84 2.58
CA MET A 93 -6.33 1.52 2.27
C MET A 93 -5.38 0.71 1.40
N TRP A 94 -4.83 1.32 0.36
CA TRP A 94 -3.89 0.65 -0.54
C TRP A 94 -2.67 0.12 0.22
N ALA A 95 -2.06 0.93 1.09
CA ALA A 95 -0.97 0.50 1.97
C ALA A 95 -1.42 -0.63 2.91
N GLY A 96 -2.60 -0.51 3.54
CA GLY A 96 -3.17 -1.57 4.37
C GLY A 96 -3.35 -2.91 3.65
N ARG A 97 -3.73 -2.91 2.36
CA ARG A 97 -3.91 -4.12 1.53
C ARG A 97 -2.61 -4.83 1.19
N THR A 98 -1.46 -4.18 1.36
CA THR A 98 -0.14 -4.81 1.13
C THR A 98 0.35 -5.62 2.32
N LEU A 99 -0.27 -5.46 3.50
CA LEU A 99 0.10 -6.19 4.71
C LEU A 99 -0.15 -7.69 4.54
N GLY A 100 0.87 -8.49 4.82
CA GLY A 100 0.81 -9.94 4.93
C GLY A 100 0.31 -10.39 6.31
N THR A 101 0.35 -11.70 6.56
CA THR A 101 -0.11 -12.32 7.82
C THR A 101 0.99 -12.42 8.89
N GLY A 102 2.16 -11.82 8.65
CA GLY A 102 3.35 -11.94 9.48
C GLY A 102 3.98 -10.61 9.86
N ASP A 103 5.24 -10.66 10.31
CA ASP A 103 6.07 -9.49 10.63
C ASP A 103 7.32 -9.46 9.73
N SER A 104 7.10 -9.55 8.42
CA SER A 104 8.16 -9.45 7.43
C SER A 104 8.73 -8.03 7.36
N GLN A 105 9.88 -7.85 6.71
CA GLN A 105 10.42 -6.52 6.45
C GLN A 105 9.49 -5.68 5.55
N ALA A 106 8.80 -6.34 4.61
CA ALA A 106 7.74 -5.70 3.82
C ALA A 106 6.59 -5.20 4.71
N ASP A 107 6.16 -6.00 5.69
CA ASP A 107 5.10 -5.59 6.63
C ASP A 107 5.55 -4.39 7.48
N LYS A 108 6.81 -4.37 7.92
CA LYS A 108 7.35 -3.23 8.68
C LYS A 108 7.35 -1.95 7.85
N ARG A 109 7.76 -2.01 6.58
CA ARG A 109 7.69 -0.87 5.66
C ARG A 109 6.26 -0.44 5.38
N ALA A 110 5.32 -1.38 5.23
CA ALA A 110 3.90 -1.07 5.09
C ALA A 110 3.35 -0.34 6.32
N HIS A 111 3.66 -0.80 7.54
CA HIS A 111 3.28 -0.10 8.77
C HIS A 111 3.90 1.31 8.84
N GLU A 112 5.18 1.47 8.48
CA GLU A 112 5.84 2.78 8.43
C GLU A 112 5.15 3.74 7.44
N ILE A 113 4.76 3.24 6.27
CA ILE A 113 4.00 4.00 5.28
C ILE A 113 2.64 4.39 5.85
N ILE A 114 1.92 3.47 6.49
CA ILE A 114 0.61 3.73 7.11
C ILE A 114 0.74 4.83 8.18
N GLU A 115 1.74 4.76 9.06
CA GLU A 115 2.01 5.82 10.05
C GLU A 115 2.26 7.17 9.39
N PHE A 116 3.05 7.18 8.31
CA PHE A 116 3.34 8.39 7.56
C PHE A 116 2.08 8.98 6.90
N LEU A 117 1.27 8.14 6.25
CA LEU A 117 0.02 8.55 5.60
C LEU A 117 -0.99 9.12 6.59
N ILE A 118 -1.12 8.49 7.77
CA ILE A 118 -1.91 9.04 8.89
C ILE A 118 -1.40 10.43 9.28
N LYS A 119 -0.08 10.59 9.49
CA LYS A 119 0.52 11.89 9.85
C LYS A 119 0.36 12.94 8.75
N LYS A 120 0.30 12.53 7.48
CA LYS A 120 0.05 13.40 6.34
C LYS A 120 -1.41 13.86 6.27
N GLY A 121 -2.32 13.26 7.04
CA GLY A 121 -3.72 13.64 7.11
C GLY A 121 -4.61 12.93 6.10
N GLU A 122 -4.24 11.73 5.65
CA GLU A 122 -5.12 10.89 4.83
C GLU A 122 -6.48 10.64 5.55
N PRO A 123 -7.60 10.71 4.83
CA PRO A 123 -8.92 10.56 5.43
C PRO A 123 -9.17 9.13 5.92
N LEU A 124 -9.55 8.99 7.19
CA LEU A 124 -9.78 7.68 7.82
C LEU A 124 -11.28 7.29 7.89
N ASN A 125 -12.18 8.20 7.52
CA ASN A 125 -13.63 8.01 7.67
C ASN A 125 -14.37 8.00 6.33
N GLU A 126 -13.64 8.12 5.22
CA GLU A 126 -14.19 8.01 3.87
C GLU A 126 -14.50 6.55 3.52
N ARG A 127 -15.55 6.37 2.70
CA ARG A 127 -15.93 5.07 2.19
C ARG A 127 -15.34 4.87 0.80
N TYR A 128 -14.59 3.78 0.62
CA TYR A 128 -14.24 3.26 -0.69
C TYR A 128 -15.03 1.98 -0.94
N SER A 129 -15.75 1.92 -2.06
CA SER A 129 -16.63 0.79 -2.37
C SER A 129 -17.56 0.47 -1.18
N GLY A 130 -18.08 1.49 -0.49
CA GLY A 130 -19.00 1.30 0.65
C GLY A 130 -18.36 0.91 1.99
N MET A 131 -17.03 0.78 2.10
CA MET A 131 -16.34 0.43 3.35
C MET A 131 -15.36 1.52 3.76
N THR A 132 -15.19 1.75 5.07
CA THR A 132 -14.08 2.56 5.61
C THR A 132 -12.83 1.71 5.86
N VAL A 133 -11.70 2.37 6.15
CA VAL A 133 -10.42 1.70 6.48
C VAL A 133 -10.54 0.74 7.67
N VAL A 134 -11.41 1.05 8.64
CA VAL A 134 -11.67 0.19 9.80
C VAL A 134 -12.25 -1.16 9.36
N HIS A 135 -13.21 -1.15 8.43
CA HIS A 135 -13.80 -2.37 7.89
C HIS A 135 -12.77 -3.17 7.09
N GLU A 136 -11.88 -2.54 6.33
CA GLU A 136 -10.81 -3.25 5.63
C GLU A 136 -9.84 -3.93 6.60
N ALA A 137 -9.41 -3.24 7.65
CA ALA A 137 -8.52 -3.82 8.65
C ALA A 137 -9.16 -5.04 9.34
N ILE A 138 -10.48 -5.01 9.56
CA ILE A 138 -11.25 -6.15 10.07
C ILE A 138 -11.30 -7.27 9.02
N LEU A 139 -11.68 -6.96 7.78
CA LEU A 139 -11.82 -7.93 6.69
C LEU A 139 -10.52 -8.72 6.44
N TYR A 140 -9.38 -8.03 6.47
CA TYR A 140 -8.05 -8.62 6.27
C TYR A 140 -7.43 -9.19 7.54
N ARG A 141 -8.11 -9.12 8.69
CA ARG A 141 -7.62 -9.59 9.99
C ARG A 141 -6.26 -9.00 10.34
N GLN A 142 -6.17 -7.67 10.32
CA GLN A 142 -4.95 -6.92 10.61
C GLN A 142 -5.07 -6.14 11.93
N PRO A 143 -4.84 -6.77 13.10
CA PRO A 143 -4.97 -6.11 14.42
C PRO A 143 -4.10 -4.88 14.58
N LYS A 144 -2.83 -4.93 14.15
CA LYS A 144 -1.91 -3.80 14.27
C LYS A 144 -2.37 -2.63 13.41
N TYR A 145 -2.75 -2.88 12.17
CA TYR A 145 -3.32 -1.87 11.28
C TYR A 145 -4.60 -1.25 11.87
N LEU A 146 -5.53 -2.09 12.35
CA LEU A 146 -6.75 -1.63 13.01
C LEU A 146 -6.45 -0.72 14.20
N LYS A 147 -5.51 -1.13 15.07
CA LYS A 147 -5.11 -0.33 16.23
C LYS A 147 -4.57 1.04 15.81
N MET A 148 -3.69 1.09 14.82
CA MET A 148 -3.12 2.35 14.32
C MET A 148 -4.19 3.31 13.78
N LEU A 149 -5.20 2.77 13.07
CA LEU A 149 -6.31 3.57 12.56
C LEU A 149 -7.17 4.14 13.69
N LEU A 150 -7.52 3.32 14.69
CA LEU A 150 -8.36 3.75 15.83
C LEU A 150 -7.62 4.74 16.73
N ASP A 151 -6.33 4.50 17.02
CA ASP A 151 -5.49 5.44 17.76
C ASP A 151 -5.40 6.81 17.05
N ALA A 152 -5.55 6.83 15.71
CA ALA A 152 -5.55 8.03 14.88
C ALA A 152 -6.94 8.66 14.68
N GLY A 153 -7.98 8.16 15.35
CA GLY A 153 -9.33 8.73 15.31
C GLY A 153 -10.22 8.25 14.17
N ALA A 154 -9.90 7.11 13.54
CA ALA A 154 -10.85 6.45 12.64
C ALA A 154 -12.11 6.01 13.43
N ASP A 155 -13.29 6.32 12.91
CA ASP A 155 -14.56 6.06 13.59
C ASP A 155 -15.07 4.63 13.27
N PRO A 156 -15.12 3.73 14.27
CA PRO A 156 -15.62 2.37 14.06
C PRO A 156 -17.14 2.29 13.90
N ASN A 157 -17.89 3.37 14.15
CA ASN A 157 -19.35 3.38 14.11
C ASN A 157 -19.92 3.71 12.72
N ILE A 158 -19.07 4.12 11.78
CA ILE A 158 -19.50 4.36 10.39
C ILE A 158 -19.96 3.02 9.81
N THR A 159 -21.15 2.99 9.22
CA THR A 159 -21.73 1.75 8.67
C THR A 159 -21.27 1.48 7.25
N ILE A 160 -21.19 0.20 6.87
CA ILE A 160 -20.94 -0.25 5.51
C ILE A 160 -22.12 0.10 4.61
N ASP A 161 -21.84 0.75 3.48
CA ASP A 161 -22.81 1.10 2.45
C ASP A 161 -22.65 0.20 1.21
N ARG A 162 -23.13 -1.04 1.32
CA ARG A 162 -23.12 -2.03 0.23
C ARG A 162 -24.47 -2.71 0.05
N GLU A 163 -25.45 -2.00 -0.52
CA GLU A 163 -26.81 -2.52 -0.70
C GLU A 163 -26.84 -3.97 -1.22
N GLY A 164 -27.75 -4.77 -0.69
CA GLY A 164 -27.91 -6.19 -1.03
C GLY A 164 -26.84 -7.13 -0.46
N LYS A 165 -25.82 -6.63 0.25
CA LYS A 165 -24.86 -7.46 1.00
C LYS A 165 -25.30 -7.65 2.45
N LYS A 166 -25.02 -8.81 3.04
CA LYS A 166 -25.28 -9.09 4.47
C LYS A 166 -24.55 -8.12 5.41
N SER A 167 -23.47 -7.51 4.94
CA SER A 167 -22.70 -6.52 5.69
C SER A 167 -23.28 -5.11 5.63
N HIS A 168 -24.26 -4.85 4.77
CA HIS A 168 -24.87 -3.52 4.64
C HIS A 168 -25.48 -3.05 5.96
N GLY A 169 -25.23 -1.79 6.32
CA GLY A 169 -25.72 -1.20 7.56
C GLY A 169 -24.97 -1.64 8.82
N LEU A 170 -23.98 -2.54 8.70
CA LEU A 170 -23.14 -2.93 9.84
C LEU A 170 -22.01 -1.92 10.02
N ASP A 171 -21.79 -1.50 11.25
CA ASP A 171 -20.57 -0.82 11.69
C ASP A 171 -19.44 -1.85 11.94
N ALA A 172 -18.29 -1.40 12.45
CA ALA A 172 -17.16 -2.27 12.74
C ALA A 172 -17.52 -3.43 13.71
N PHE A 173 -18.38 -3.17 14.69
CA PHE A 173 -18.78 -4.14 15.71
C PHE A 173 -19.71 -5.21 15.12
N GLY A 174 -20.76 -4.78 14.43
CA GLY A 174 -21.67 -5.69 13.74
C GLY A 174 -20.95 -6.49 12.66
N PHE A 175 -20.01 -5.85 11.94
CA PHE A 175 -19.26 -6.49 10.86
C PHE A 175 -18.31 -7.57 11.39
N VAL A 176 -17.58 -7.32 12.49
CA VAL A 176 -16.72 -8.36 13.08
C VAL A 176 -17.54 -9.53 13.62
N GLU A 177 -18.72 -9.31 14.20
CA GLU A 177 -19.58 -10.41 14.64
C GLU A 177 -20.11 -11.23 13.45
N LEU A 178 -20.49 -10.58 12.35
CA LEU A 178 -20.88 -11.27 11.12
C LEU A 178 -19.73 -12.17 10.63
N LEU A 179 -18.51 -11.66 10.55
CA LEU A 179 -17.36 -12.44 10.09
C LEU A 179 -16.96 -13.56 11.06
N GLU A 180 -17.02 -13.32 12.38
CA GLU A 180 -16.76 -14.34 13.41
C GLU A 180 -17.77 -15.49 13.33
N SER A 181 -19.05 -15.21 13.03
CA SER A 181 -20.05 -16.26 12.80
C SER A 181 -19.72 -17.17 11.60
N MET A 182 -18.99 -16.63 10.62
CA MET A 182 -18.55 -17.38 9.42
C MET A 182 -17.21 -18.07 9.64
N THR A 183 -16.34 -17.52 10.49
CA THR A 183 -15.06 -18.11 10.85
C THR A 183 -14.81 -18.00 12.36
N PRO A 184 -15.36 -18.94 13.15
CA PRO A 184 -15.25 -18.90 14.61
C PRO A 184 -13.79 -18.92 15.09
N GLY A 185 -13.49 -18.11 16.10
CA GLY A 185 -12.16 -17.94 16.69
C GLY A 185 -11.20 -17.08 15.86
N GLY A 186 -11.62 -16.62 14.68
CA GLY A 186 -10.78 -15.93 13.71
C GLY A 186 -10.52 -14.46 14.01
N PHE A 187 -11.33 -13.83 14.86
CA PHE A 187 -11.32 -12.38 15.08
C PHE A 187 -11.10 -11.98 16.55
N ARG A 188 -10.55 -12.87 17.37
CA ARG A 188 -10.36 -12.63 18.82
C ARG A 188 -9.59 -11.34 19.12
N GLU A 189 -8.48 -11.11 18.43
CA GLU A 189 -7.65 -9.91 18.64
C GLU A 189 -8.34 -8.64 18.13
N ILE A 190 -9.00 -8.71 16.98
CA ILE A 190 -9.79 -7.60 16.42
C ILE A 190 -10.90 -7.19 17.39
N LYS A 191 -11.67 -8.15 17.91
CA LYS A 191 -12.74 -7.91 18.89
C LYS A 191 -12.18 -7.30 20.18
N LYS A 192 -11.03 -7.76 20.64
CA LYS A 192 -10.34 -7.18 21.81
C LYS A 192 -10.01 -5.70 21.59
N ILE A 193 -9.48 -5.34 20.41
CA ILE A 193 -9.13 -3.96 20.08
C ILE A 193 -10.38 -3.08 20.02
N LEU A 194 -11.43 -3.52 19.33
CA LEU A 194 -12.69 -2.76 19.21
C LEU A 194 -13.38 -2.54 20.57
N ASN A 195 -13.33 -3.53 21.47
CA ASN A 195 -13.94 -3.35 22.79
C ASN A 195 -13.23 -2.31 23.65
N ASN A 196 -11.93 -2.10 23.45
CA ASN A 196 -11.17 -1.10 24.19
C ASN A 196 -11.45 0.34 23.72
N THR A 197 -12.18 0.56 22.62
CA THR A 197 -12.52 1.91 22.12
C THR A 197 -13.90 2.38 22.59
N LYS A 198 -14.61 1.60 23.43
CA LYS A 198 -15.91 1.96 23.98
C LYS A 198 -15.83 2.75 25.30
N ASP A 199 -14.64 2.83 25.89
CA ASP A 199 -14.34 3.56 27.12
C ASP A 199 -13.87 4.98 26.81
#